data_AF-L7JU34-F1
#
_entry.id   AF-L7JU34-F1
#
_cell.length_a   1.000
_cell.length_b   1.000
_cell.length_c   1.000
_cell.angle_alpha   90.00
_cell.angle_beta   90.00
_cell.angle_gamma   90.00
#
_symmetry.space_group_name_H-M   'P 1'
#
loop_
_entity.id
_entity.type
_entity.pdbx_description
1 polymer ?
#
loop_
_entity_poly.entity_id
_entity_poly.type
_entity_poly.pdbx_seq_one_letter_code
_entity_poly.pdbx_strand_id
1 'polypeptide(L)'
;MRPKKSKKIRKALQKLERSFAFRKPFQLLLDDMLLAYLDKVNFPITVINNTFNYPKLFTSRCLYKKCYGKGEKSDNSVKENDKHESESVKSKLPEITEALKEEENEHKTQSVKLQGNQTSKTAMKFAKHIEIRNCLHKNEVTPAECIRKFVKKSNANHYFLGCILNNNKYKGLKNVPLVIFRRNGTLLLDTDSFDKKESQDDNE
;
A
#
# COMPACT_ATOMS: atom_id res chain seq x y z
N MET A 1 -21.44 13.13 20.35
CA MET A 1 -20.94 11.79 20.75
C MET A 1 -19.93 11.29 19.73
N ARG A 2 -18.72 10.86 20.13
CA ARG A 2 -17.63 10.50 19.20
C ARG A 2 -17.79 9.04 18.69
N PRO A 3 -17.65 8.75 17.37
CA PRO A 3 -17.93 7.41 16.84
C PRO A 3 -17.05 6.31 17.48
N LYS A 4 -17.65 5.14 17.80
CA LYS A 4 -16.97 4.01 18.47
C LYS A 4 -15.65 3.58 17.78
N LYS A 5 -15.62 3.54 16.44
CA LYS A 5 -14.43 3.15 15.66
C LYS A 5 -13.25 4.11 15.85
N SER A 6 -13.51 5.41 15.94
CA SER A 6 -12.47 6.40 16.24
C SER A 6 -11.90 6.26 17.66
N LYS A 7 -12.68 5.72 18.62
CA LYS A 7 -12.22 5.41 19.98
C LYS A 7 -11.21 4.26 19.99
N LYS A 8 -11.42 3.23 19.15
CA LYS A 8 -10.49 2.10 19.00
C LYS A 8 -9.14 2.56 18.46
N ILE A 9 -9.12 3.30 17.34
CA ILE A 9 -7.87 3.82 16.75
C ILE A 9 -7.11 4.67 17.76
N ARG A 10 -7.79 5.57 18.48
CA ARG A 10 -7.13 6.43 19.48
C ARG A 10 -6.48 5.63 20.61
N LYS A 11 -7.16 4.59 21.12
CA LYS A 11 -6.58 3.71 22.15
C LYS A 11 -5.35 2.98 21.63
N ALA A 12 -5.41 2.48 20.39
CA ALA A 12 -4.28 1.83 19.74
C ALA A 12 -3.11 2.80 19.53
N LEU A 13 -3.36 4.02 19.04
CA LEU A 13 -2.34 5.07 18.93
C LEU A 13 -1.71 5.41 20.29
N GLN A 14 -2.52 5.53 21.35
CA GLN A 14 -2.03 5.80 22.70
C GLN A 14 -1.15 4.66 23.24
N LYS A 15 -1.47 3.39 22.92
CA LYS A 15 -0.62 2.23 23.22
C LYS A 15 0.72 2.32 22.46
N LEU A 16 0.68 2.63 21.17
CA LEU A 16 1.88 2.79 20.34
C LEU A 16 2.79 3.92 20.82
N GLU A 17 2.22 5.06 21.21
CA GLU A 17 2.98 6.19 21.77
C GLU A 17 3.69 5.81 23.09
N ARG A 18 2.97 5.14 23.99
CA ARG A 18 3.47 4.81 25.34
C ARG A 18 4.47 3.65 25.35
N SER A 19 4.21 2.60 24.59
CA SER A 19 4.95 1.34 24.67
C SER A 19 5.99 1.16 23.58
N PHE A 20 5.83 1.83 22.44
CA PHE A 20 6.65 1.59 21.24
C PHE A 20 7.26 2.87 20.66
N ALA A 21 7.36 3.93 21.47
CA ALA A 21 8.03 5.19 21.14
C ALA A 21 7.55 5.89 19.84
N PHE A 22 6.34 5.59 19.36
CA PHE A 22 5.74 6.35 18.28
C PHE A 22 5.48 7.79 18.74
N ARG A 23 5.86 8.78 17.93
CA ARG A 23 5.68 10.20 18.27
C ARG A 23 5.04 10.96 17.12
N LYS A 24 4.34 12.04 17.48
CA LYS A 24 3.79 13.00 16.52
C LYS A 24 4.90 13.93 15.97
N PRO A 25 4.78 14.42 14.72
CA PRO A 25 3.79 14.00 13.73
C PRO A 25 4.06 12.57 13.27
N PHE A 26 3.01 11.73 13.26
CA PHE A 26 3.17 10.33 12.88
C PHE A 26 3.61 10.20 11.43
N GLN A 27 4.34 9.14 11.11
CA GLN A 27 4.91 8.91 9.80
C GLN A 27 4.15 7.81 9.08
N LEU A 28 3.37 8.14 8.04
CA LEU A 28 2.53 7.19 7.32
C LEU A 28 3.13 6.91 5.93
N LEU A 29 3.67 5.71 5.75
CA LEU A 29 4.22 5.22 4.50
C LEU A 29 3.11 4.61 3.64
N LEU A 30 2.94 5.06 2.41
CA LEU A 30 1.86 4.65 1.51
C LEU A 30 2.37 3.65 0.45
N ASP A 31 1.65 2.52 0.30
CA ASP A 31 1.90 1.51 -0.74
C ASP A 31 1.45 1.98 -2.15
N ASP A 32 1.96 1.33 -3.20
CA ASP A 32 1.64 1.66 -4.60
C ASP A 32 0.14 1.54 -4.90
N MET A 33 -0.47 0.45 -4.47
CA MET A 33 -1.91 0.24 -4.66
C MET A 33 -2.73 1.30 -3.93
N LEU A 34 -2.36 1.64 -2.70
CA LEU A 34 -3.04 2.66 -1.92
C LEU A 34 -2.90 4.04 -2.58
N LEU A 35 -1.71 4.37 -3.04
CA LEU A 35 -1.43 5.65 -3.70
C LEU A 35 -2.32 5.86 -4.92
N ALA A 36 -2.39 4.87 -5.81
CA ALA A 36 -3.27 4.90 -6.97
C ALA A 36 -4.76 5.00 -6.58
N TYR A 37 -5.16 4.32 -5.50
CA TYR A 37 -6.54 4.37 -5.00
C TYR A 37 -6.91 5.75 -4.45
N LEU A 38 -6.07 6.35 -3.61
CA LEU A 38 -6.35 7.65 -2.97
C LEU A 38 -6.52 8.75 -4.02
N ASP A 39 -5.72 8.73 -5.09
CA ASP A 39 -5.83 9.67 -6.19
C ASP A 39 -7.10 9.42 -7.02
N LYS A 40 -7.39 8.15 -7.34
CA LYS A 40 -8.58 7.76 -8.11
C LYS A 40 -9.89 8.17 -7.44
N VAL A 41 -9.99 8.02 -6.11
CA VAL A 41 -11.22 8.37 -5.38
C VAL A 41 -11.22 9.80 -4.86
N ASN A 42 -10.20 10.60 -5.17
CA ASN A 42 -9.98 11.93 -4.63
C ASN A 42 -10.14 11.95 -3.10
N PHE A 43 -9.43 11.05 -2.43
CA PHE A 43 -9.62 10.78 -1.00
C PHE A 43 -9.39 12.06 -0.18
N PRO A 44 -10.31 12.43 0.72
CA PRO A 44 -10.19 13.64 1.51
C PRO A 44 -9.03 13.51 2.52
N ILE A 45 -7.97 14.30 2.32
CA ILE A 45 -6.80 14.37 3.22
C ILE A 45 -7.20 14.69 4.67
N THR A 46 -8.32 15.42 4.85
CA THR A 46 -8.88 15.78 6.16
C THR A 46 -9.19 14.56 7.03
N VAL A 47 -9.59 13.43 6.43
CA VAL A 47 -9.86 12.19 7.17
C VAL A 47 -8.58 11.65 7.80
N ILE A 48 -7.46 11.67 7.07
CA ILE A 48 -6.16 11.22 7.57
C ILE A 48 -5.66 12.19 8.65
N ASN A 49 -5.74 13.50 8.38
CA ASN A 49 -5.31 14.54 9.30
C ASN A 49 -6.06 14.47 10.64
N ASN A 50 -7.38 14.31 10.61
CA ASN A 50 -8.20 14.23 11.81
C ASN A 50 -8.01 12.90 12.57
N THR A 51 -7.65 11.82 11.87
CA THR A 51 -7.44 10.50 12.48
C THR A 51 -6.09 10.41 13.17
N PHE A 52 -5.03 10.92 12.54
CA PHE A 52 -3.64 10.80 12.98
C PHE A 52 -3.03 12.12 13.47
N ASN A 53 -3.83 13.17 13.65
CA ASN A 53 -3.39 14.49 14.09
C ASN A 53 -2.28 15.07 13.18
N TYR A 54 -2.60 15.23 11.89
CA TYR A 54 -1.72 15.78 10.84
C TYR A 54 -0.41 15.00 10.70
N PRO A 55 -0.46 13.74 10.23
CA PRO A 55 0.73 12.94 10.02
C PRO A 55 1.54 13.44 8.80
N LYS A 56 2.83 13.11 8.78
CA LYS A 56 3.65 13.20 7.58
C LYS A 56 3.37 11.99 6.69
N LEU A 57 2.98 12.25 5.45
CA LEU A 57 2.75 11.19 4.45
C LEU A 57 4.00 10.98 3.62
N PHE A 58 4.42 9.73 3.50
CA PHE A 58 5.59 9.34 2.74
C PHE A 58 5.24 8.31 1.68
N THR A 59 5.97 8.34 0.58
CA THR A 59 6.10 7.19 -0.29
C THR A 59 7.53 7.10 -0.78
N SER A 60 7.91 5.94 -1.31
CA SER A 60 9.23 5.77 -1.88
C SER A 60 9.26 6.24 -3.33
N ARG A 61 10.40 6.75 -3.80
CA ARG A 61 10.61 7.24 -5.17
C ARG A 61 10.24 6.18 -6.21
N CYS A 62 10.57 4.93 -5.93
CA CYS A 62 10.32 3.79 -6.81
C CYS A 62 8.82 3.45 -6.88
N LEU A 63 8.09 3.46 -5.76
CA LEU A 63 6.62 3.31 -5.76
C LEU A 63 5.92 4.47 -6.46
N TYR A 64 6.37 5.69 -6.19
CA TYR A 64 5.85 6.89 -6.83
C TYR A 64 5.99 6.81 -8.35
N LYS A 65 7.20 6.52 -8.85
CA LYS A 65 7.47 6.34 -10.29
C LYS A 65 6.60 5.23 -10.89
N LYS A 66 6.31 4.15 -10.18
CA LYS A 66 5.42 3.09 -10.67
C LYS A 66 3.99 3.58 -10.87
N CYS A 67 3.46 4.37 -9.93
CA CYS A 67 2.10 4.90 -10.00
C CYS A 67 1.96 6.04 -11.02
N TYR A 68 3.00 6.86 -11.14
CA TYR A 68 2.92 8.19 -11.75
C TYR A 68 3.91 8.44 -12.89
N GLY A 69 4.96 7.63 -13.01
CA GLY A 69 6.06 7.81 -13.96
C GLY A 69 5.75 7.31 -15.38
N LYS A 70 4.51 6.94 -15.69
CA LYS A 70 4.08 6.64 -17.07
C LYS A 70 3.90 7.96 -17.84
N GLY A 71 5.02 8.62 -18.13
CA GLY A 71 5.06 9.90 -18.85
C GLY A 71 6.42 10.24 -19.48
N GLU A 72 7.49 9.53 -19.15
CA GLU A 72 8.80 9.73 -19.77
C GLU A 72 9.07 8.54 -20.71
N LYS A 73 8.75 8.72 -22.00
CA LYS A 73 9.45 7.97 -23.05
C LYS A 73 10.87 8.56 -23.09
N SER A 74 11.84 7.86 -22.51
CA SER A 74 13.23 8.09 -22.87
C SER A 74 13.48 7.38 -24.19
N ASP A 75 13.45 8.12 -25.28
CA ASP A 75 14.13 7.72 -26.51
C ASP A 75 15.62 7.58 -26.18
N ASN A 76 16.16 6.38 -26.37
CA ASN A 76 17.52 6.21 -26.87
C ASN A 76 17.72 4.79 -27.41
N SER A 77 17.96 4.78 -28.71
CA SER A 77 18.34 3.68 -29.58
C SER A 77 19.70 3.06 -29.20
N VAL A 78 19.76 1.73 -29.07
CA VAL A 78 20.91 0.94 -29.56
C VAL A 78 20.35 -0.30 -30.28
N LYS A 79 21.05 -0.62 -31.37
CA LYS A 79 20.66 -1.36 -32.57
C LYS A 79 20.69 -2.88 -32.41
N GLU A 80 19.97 -3.50 -33.34
CA GLU A 80 19.84 -4.94 -33.64
C GLU A 80 21.16 -5.66 -33.98
N ASN A 81 21.13 -6.99 -33.79
CA ASN A 81 21.63 -8.11 -34.63
C ASN A 81 22.16 -9.23 -33.71
N ASP A 82 21.86 -10.53 -33.85
CA ASP A 82 21.07 -11.32 -34.80
C ASP A 82 20.79 -12.71 -34.17
N LYS A 83 19.58 -13.23 -34.40
CA LYS A 83 19.13 -14.60 -34.73
C LYS A 83 19.73 -15.85 -34.07
N HIS A 84 18.82 -16.67 -33.50
CA HIS A 84 18.49 -17.98 -34.08
C HIS A 84 17.08 -18.48 -33.64
N GLU A 85 16.31 -18.98 -34.61
CA GLU A 85 15.07 -19.79 -34.51
C GLU A 85 15.24 -21.00 -33.55
N SER A 86 14.21 -21.61 -32.94
CA SER A 86 12.90 -22.03 -33.47
C SER A 86 11.88 -22.41 -32.35
N GLU A 87 10.62 -22.57 -32.77
CA GLU A 87 9.60 -23.53 -32.28
C GLU A 87 8.73 -23.29 -31.02
N SER A 88 7.51 -22.79 -31.28
CA SER A 88 6.20 -23.35 -30.89
C SER A 88 6.14 -24.41 -29.78
N VAL A 89 5.58 -24.06 -28.61
CA VAL A 89 4.68 -24.94 -27.83
C VAL A 89 3.58 -24.13 -27.13
N LYS A 90 2.36 -24.62 -27.28
CA LYS A 90 1.09 -24.06 -26.81
C LYS A 90 0.62 -24.90 -25.61
N SER A 91 0.48 -24.34 -24.40
CA SER A 91 -0.40 -24.92 -23.35
C SER A 91 -0.57 -24.07 -22.08
N LYS A 92 -1.82 -23.64 -21.88
CA LYS A 92 -2.66 -23.65 -20.66
C LYS A 92 -2.03 -23.31 -19.29
N LEU A 93 -2.51 -22.20 -18.74
CA LEU A 93 -2.52 -21.87 -17.31
C LEU A 93 -3.79 -22.47 -16.66
N PRO A 94 -3.74 -23.07 -15.46
CA PRO A 94 -4.91 -23.67 -14.84
C PRO A 94 -5.80 -22.65 -14.11
N GLU A 95 -7.10 -22.82 -14.30
CA GLU A 95 -8.21 -22.27 -13.52
C GLU A 95 -8.22 -22.84 -12.09
N ILE A 96 -8.39 -21.98 -11.09
CA ILE A 96 -9.22 -22.28 -9.91
C ILE A 96 -10.02 -21.01 -9.59
N THR A 97 -11.22 -20.98 -10.15
CA THR A 97 -12.36 -20.19 -9.69
C THR A 97 -12.87 -20.75 -8.36
N GLU A 98 -13.68 -19.93 -7.67
CA GLU A 98 -14.58 -20.25 -6.55
C GLU A 98 -14.12 -19.78 -5.15
N ALA A 99 -14.56 -18.56 -4.80
CA ALA A 99 -15.14 -18.23 -3.48
C ALA A 99 -15.49 -16.72 -3.39
N LEU A 100 -16.32 -16.19 -4.30
CA LEU A 100 -16.93 -14.86 -4.18
C LEU A 100 -18.23 -14.76 -5.00
N LYS A 101 -19.32 -15.41 -4.54
CA LYS A 101 -20.71 -15.10 -4.92
C LYS A 101 -21.63 -15.40 -3.74
N GLU A 102 -22.83 -14.81 -3.77
CA GLU A 102 -23.83 -14.58 -2.70
C GLU A 102 -23.58 -13.23 -2.00
N GLU A 103 -24.34 -12.15 -2.24
CA GLU A 103 -25.73 -12.02 -2.70
C GLU A 103 -25.87 -10.80 -3.63
N GLU A 104 -26.43 -11.01 -4.83
CA GLU A 104 -27.04 -9.96 -5.67
C GLU A 104 -28.50 -10.37 -5.93
N ASN A 105 -29.43 -9.45 -5.66
CA ASN A 105 -30.65 -9.21 -6.43
C ASN A 105 -31.24 -7.87 -5.93
N GLU A 106 -31.60 -6.88 -6.73
CA GLU A 106 -32.29 -6.94 -8.02
C GLU A 106 -31.84 -5.85 -9.04
N HIS A 107 -31.67 -6.30 -10.28
CA HIS A 107 -31.82 -5.68 -11.61
C HIS A 107 -31.88 -4.15 -11.83
N LYS A 108 -30.95 -3.60 -12.62
CA LYS A 108 -31.08 -3.45 -14.10
C LYS A 108 -29.83 -2.83 -14.75
N THR A 109 -29.01 -3.71 -15.34
CA THR A 109 -28.18 -3.55 -16.55
C THR A 109 -27.69 -2.15 -16.98
N GLN A 110 -26.38 -1.92 -16.85
CA GLN A 110 -25.52 -1.54 -17.98
C GLN A 110 -24.08 -2.02 -17.71
N SER A 111 -23.52 -2.69 -18.71
CA SER A 111 -22.26 -3.42 -18.70
C SER A 111 -21.05 -2.49 -18.57
N VAL A 112 -20.20 -2.72 -17.57
CA VAL A 112 -18.84 -2.15 -17.57
C VAL A 112 -17.85 -3.27 -17.90
N LYS A 113 -17.51 -3.34 -19.19
CA LYS A 113 -16.37 -4.13 -19.69
C LYS A 113 -15.10 -3.64 -18.99
N LEU A 114 -14.37 -4.57 -18.38
CA LEU A 114 -12.95 -4.43 -18.09
C LEU A 114 -12.20 -4.40 -19.41
N GLN A 115 -12.07 -3.22 -19.99
CA GLN A 115 -11.15 -2.94 -21.09
C GLN A 115 -10.16 -1.90 -20.59
N GLY A 116 -8.89 -2.29 -20.63
CA GLY A 116 -7.80 -1.34 -20.48
C GLY A 116 -7.86 -0.34 -21.62
N ASN A 117 -8.03 0.94 -21.29
CA ASN A 117 -7.38 2.06 -21.95
C ASN A 117 -7.76 3.38 -21.28
N GLN A 118 -6.90 4.38 -21.51
CA GLN A 118 -6.95 5.77 -21.04
C GLN A 118 -6.30 5.99 -19.67
N THR A 119 -4.96 6.11 -19.68
CA THR A 119 -4.27 7.01 -18.76
C THR A 119 -4.66 8.45 -19.11
N SER A 120 -5.86 8.86 -18.72
CA SER A 120 -6.18 10.28 -18.68
C SER A 120 -5.16 10.93 -17.75
N LYS A 121 -4.63 12.09 -18.15
CA LYS A 121 -3.88 13.00 -17.27
C LYS A 121 -4.81 13.48 -16.15
N THR A 122 -5.20 12.58 -15.26
CA THR A 122 -5.90 12.92 -14.04
C THR A 122 -4.87 13.65 -13.21
N ALA A 123 -5.10 14.95 -12.98
CA ALA A 123 -4.26 15.76 -12.11
C ALA A 123 -4.01 14.99 -10.81
N MET A 124 -2.75 14.85 -10.42
CA MET A 124 -2.31 14.10 -9.25
C MET A 124 -2.68 14.85 -7.96
N LYS A 125 -3.98 14.95 -7.71
CA LYS A 125 -4.57 15.81 -6.68
C LYS A 125 -4.11 15.39 -5.29
N PHE A 126 -3.93 14.10 -5.05
CA PHE A 126 -3.51 13.60 -3.75
C PHE A 126 -1.98 13.60 -3.58
N ALA A 127 -1.23 13.43 -4.67
CA ALA A 127 0.23 13.33 -4.64
C ALA A 127 0.92 14.56 -4.01
N LYS A 128 0.32 15.75 -4.12
CA LYS A 128 0.84 17.00 -3.52
C LYS A 128 0.99 16.95 -2.00
N HIS A 129 0.30 16.03 -1.33
CA HIS A 129 0.34 15.87 0.13
C HIS A 129 1.44 14.90 0.59
N ILE A 130 2.18 14.30 -0.33
CA ILE A 130 3.09 13.19 -0.04
C ILE A 130 4.54 13.62 -0.24
N GLU A 131 5.36 13.38 0.77
CA GLU A 131 6.80 13.53 0.68
C GLU A 131 7.42 12.29 0.05
N ILE A 132 8.23 12.49 -0.99
CA ILE A 132 8.89 11.40 -1.72
C ILE A 132 10.27 11.14 -1.10
N ARG A 133 10.52 9.90 -0.68
CA ARG A 133 11.80 9.48 -0.09
C ARG A 133 12.55 8.52 -1.03
N ASN A 134 13.88 8.60 -1.03
CA ASN A 134 14.70 7.70 -1.84
C ASN A 134 14.71 6.28 -1.22
N CYS A 135 14.63 5.27 -2.10
CA CYS A 135 14.69 3.87 -1.72
C CYS A 135 16.17 3.46 -1.50
N LEU A 136 16.44 2.50 -0.60
CA LEU A 136 17.81 2.03 -0.30
C LEU A 136 18.30 0.90 -1.23
N HIS A 137 17.58 0.62 -2.31
CA HIS A 137 17.95 -0.41 -3.28
C HIS A 137 18.38 0.23 -4.61
N LYS A 138 19.38 -0.38 -5.26
CA LYS A 138 19.90 0.07 -6.56
C LYS A 138 19.11 -0.51 -7.73
N ASN A 139 18.65 -1.75 -7.58
CA ASN A 139 17.96 -2.49 -8.64
C ASN A 139 16.45 -2.25 -8.59
N GLU A 140 15.77 -2.58 -9.68
CA GLU A 140 14.32 -2.69 -9.71
C GLU A 140 13.90 -3.85 -8.79
N VAL A 141 12.93 -3.57 -7.92
CA VAL A 141 12.42 -4.53 -6.93
C VAL A 141 10.91 -4.44 -6.90
N THR A 142 10.27 -5.49 -6.39
CA THR A 142 8.83 -5.46 -6.18
C THR A 142 8.46 -4.38 -5.14
N PRO A 143 7.25 -3.79 -5.21
CA PRO A 143 6.77 -2.84 -4.21
C PRO A 143 6.89 -3.34 -2.77
N ALA A 144 6.61 -4.64 -2.57
CA ALA A 144 6.71 -5.29 -1.27
C ALA A 144 8.13 -5.26 -0.73
N GLU A 145 9.10 -5.62 -1.57
CA GLU A 145 10.53 -5.62 -1.23
C GLU A 145 11.07 -4.22 -1.02
N CYS A 146 10.63 -3.25 -1.83
CA CYS A 146 10.94 -1.84 -1.60
C CYS A 146 10.54 -1.43 -0.17
N ILE A 147 9.29 -1.66 0.22
CA ILE A 147 8.80 -1.28 1.55
C ILE A 147 9.55 -2.05 2.65
N ARG A 148 9.81 -3.35 2.46
CA ARG A 148 10.63 -4.14 3.40
C ARG A 148 12.02 -3.54 3.61
N LYS A 149 12.71 -3.18 2.52
CA LYS A 149 14.04 -2.56 2.58
C LYS A 149 13.98 -1.14 3.16
N PHE A 150 12.89 -0.40 2.90
CA PHE A 150 12.69 0.96 3.38
C PHE A 150 12.44 1.03 4.89
N VAL A 151 11.53 0.21 5.39
CA VAL A 151 11.16 0.17 6.82
C VAL A 151 12.21 -0.56 7.67
N LYS A 152 12.97 -1.47 7.05
CA LYS A 152 13.94 -2.37 7.71
C LYS A 152 13.23 -3.35 8.66
N LYS A 153 13.99 -4.25 9.29
CA LYS A 153 13.44 -5.32 10.14
C LYS A 153 12.79 -4.83 11.44
N SER A 154 13.30 -3.75 12.03
CA SER A 154 12.88 -3.28 13.37
C SER A 154 11.93 -2.09 13.36
N ASN A 155 11.66 -1.49 12.21
CA ASN A 155 10.92 -0.23 12.09
C ASN A 155 11.47 0.88 13.03
N ALA A 156 12.79 1.08 13.05
CA ALA A 156 13.44 2.08 13.92
C ALA A 156 12.92 3.53 13.71
N ASN A 157 12.35 3.81 12.53
CA ASN A 157 11.78 5.11 12.20
C ASN A 157 10.29 5.22 12.56
N HIS A 158 9.68 4.19 13.14
CA HIS A 158 8.30 4.21 13.63
C HIS A 158 7.28 4.59 12.54
N TYR A 159 7.40 3.98 11.37
CA TYR A 159 6.42 4.13 10.29
C TYR A 159 5.14 3.36 10.58
N PHE A 160 4.01 3.97 10.26
CA PHE A 160 2.75 3.29 9.97
C PHE A 160 2.74 2.93 8.48
N LEU A 161 2.26 1.74 8.12
CA LEU A 161 2.13 1.33 6.73
C LEU A 161 0.67 1.40 6.27
N GLY A 162 0.38 2.28 5.31
CA GLY A 162 -0.94 2.42 4.70
C GLY A 162 -1.17 1.42 3.57
N CYS A 163 -2.29 0.69 3.62
CA CYS A 163 -2.74 -0.25 2.59
C CYS A 163 -4.27 -0.23 2.42
N ILE A 164 -4.78 -0.77 1.30
CA ILE A 164 -6.24 -0.89 1.06
C ILE A 164 -6.82 -2.15 1.73
N LEU A 165 -6.02 -3.22 1.74
CA LEU A 165 -6.39 -4.54 2.24
C LEU A 165 -5.34 -5.00 3.25
N ASN A 166 -5.77 -5.83 4.20
CA ASN A 166 -4.84 -6.58 5.04
C ASN A 166 -4.21 -7.69 4.19
N ASN A 167 -3.22 -7.32 3.37
CA ASN A 167 -2.59 -8.23 2.43
C ASN A 167 -1.45 -8.98 3.12
N ASN A 168 -1.42 -10.31 2.95
CA ASN A 168 -0.33 -11.19 3.41
C ASN A 168 1.06 -10.73 2.96
N LYS A 169 1.12 -9.89 1.90
CA LYS A 169 2.32 -9.20 1.40
C LYS A 169 3.19 -8.59 2.50
N TYR A 170 2.62 -8.14 3.63
CA TYR A 170 3.36 -7.50 4.73
C TYR A 170 3.46 -8.29 6.03
N LYS A 171 3.00 -9.56 6.07
CA LYS A 171 2.99 -10.39 7.30
C LYS A 171 4.36 -10.63 7.95
N GLY A 172 5.46 -10.36 7.25
CA GLY A 172 6.83 -10.47 7.80
C GLY A 172 7.42 -9.18 8.39
N LEU A 173 6.69 -8.05 8.34
CA LEU A 173 7.15 -6.80 8.94
C LEU A 173 6.88 -6.81 10.44
N LYS A 174 7.94 -6.86 11.26
CA LYS A 174 7.84 -6.74 12.71
C LYS A 174 7.71 -5.27 13.12
N ASN A 175 6.91 -4.99 14.15
CA ASN A 175 6.75 -3.65 14.74
C ASN A 175 6.26 -2.57 13.75
N VAL A 176 5.45 -2.94 12.76
CA VAL A 176 4.88 -1.99 11.79
C VAL A 176 3.35 -2.02 11.89
N PRO A 177 2.69 -0.96 12.38
CA PRO A 177 1.24 -0.91 12.44
C PRO A 177 0.69 -0.71 11.03
N LEU A 178 -0.38 -1.43 10.69
CA LEU A 178 -1.03 -1.32 9.40
C LEU A 178 -2.24 -0.39 9.49
N VAL A 179 -2.33 0.56 8.57
CA VAL A 179 -3.47 1.47 8.42
C VAL A 179 -4.24 1.05 7.17
N ILE A 180 -5.40 0.44 7.38
CA ILE A 180 -6.23 -0.11 6.32
C ILE A 180 -7.27 0.94 5.91
N PHE A 181 -7.19 1.39 4.66
CA PHE A 181 -8.09 2.37 4.06
C PHE A 181 -9.29 1.66 3.41
N ARG A 182 -10.50 1.91 3.92
CA ARG A 182 -11.73 1.35 3.37
C ARG A 182 -12.41 2.33 2.41
N ARG A 183 -13.20 1.78 1.48
CA ARG A 183 -13.88 2.55 0.43
C ARG A 183 -14.85 3.61 0.96
N ASN A 184 -15.45 3.36 2.11
CA ASN A 184 -16.36 4.28 2.78
C ASN A 184 -15.66 5.40 3.58
N GLY A 185 -14.36 5.63 3.37
CA GLY A 185 -13.58 6.64 4.09
C GLY A 185 -13.19 6.26 5.52
N THR A 186 -13.53 5.05 5.98
CA THR A 186 -13.11 4.59 7.31
C THR A 186 -11.66 4.09 7.27
N LEU A 187 -10.87 4.49 8.27
CA LEU A 187 -9.54 3.94 8.51
C LEU A 187 -9.62 2.90 9.63
N LEU A 188 -8.88 1.81 9.50
CA LEU A 188 -8.66 0.83 10.57
C LEU A 188 -7.18 0.81 10.90
N LEU A 189 -6.86 0.69 12.18
CA LEU A 189 -5.49 0.51 12.66
C LEU A 189 -5.37 -0.91 13.20
N ASP A 190 -4.52 -1.68 12.54
CA ASP A 190 -4.14 -3.04 12.90
C ASP A 190 -2.74 -3.01 13.52
N THR A 191 -2.62 -3.57 14.72
CA THR A 191 -1.38 -3.60 15.52
C THR A 191 -0.93 -5.02 15.81
N ASP A 192 -1.42 -6.02 15.07
CA ASP A 192 -1.12 -7.44 15.31
C ASP A 192 0.39 -7.74 15.23
N SER A 193 1.14 -6.91 14.51
CA SER A 193 2.61 -6.97 14.43
C SER A 193 3.35 -6.62 15.73
N PHE A 194 2.65 -6.16 16.77
CA PHE A 194 3.19 -5.82 18.09
C PHE A 194 2.77 -6.78 19.20
N ASP A 195 1.81 -7.67 18.94
CA ASP A 195 1.14 -8.44 20.00
C ASP A 195 1.70 -9.87 20.17
N LYS A 196 2.76 -10.24 19.46
CA LYS A 196 3.50 -11.47 19.75
C LYS A 196 4.53 -11.18 20.84
N LYS A 197 4.18 -11.47 22.09
CA LYS A 197 5.18 -11.79 23.11
C LYS A 197 6.12 -12.82 22.49
N GLU A 198 7.41 -12.50 22.46
CA GLU A 198 8.42 -13.55 22.41
C GLU A 198 8.14 -14.43 23.65
N SER A 199 7.52 -15.58 23.43
CA SER A 199 7.65 -16.69 24.37
C SER A 199 9.14 -17.01 24.37
N GLN A 200 9.83 -16.47 25.38
CA GLN A 200 11.09 -17.03 25.85
C GLN A 200 10.76 -18.46 26.29
N ASP A 201 10.97 -19.41 25.38
CA ASP A 201 11.23 -20.79 25.79
C ASP A 201 12.71 -20.84 26.16
N ASP A 202 13.00 -20.33 27.35
CA ASP A 202 14.16 -20.75 28.14
C ASP A 202 13.83 -22.15 28.68
N ASN A 203 14.54 -23.18 28.22
CA ASN A 203 15.05 -24.32 28.99
C ASN A 203 15.51 -25.43 28.04
N GLU A 204 16.82 -25.48 27.78
CA GLU A 204 17.59 -26.72 27.67
C GLU A 204 18.82 -26.60 28.57
#